data_AF-A0AAD0P8S4-F1
#
_entry.id   AF-A0AAD0P8S4-F1
#
_cell.length_a   1.000
_cell.length_b   1.000
_cell.length_c   1.000
_cell.angle_alpha   90.00
_cell.angle_beta   90.00
_cell.angle_gamma   90.00
#
_symmetry.space_group_name_H-M   'P 1'
#
loop_
_entity.id
_entity.type
_entity.pdbx_description
1 polymer ?
#
loop_
_entity_poly.entity_id
_entity_poly.type
_entity_poly.pdbx_seq_one_letter_code
_entity_poly.pdbx_strand_id
1 'polypeptide(L)'
;MKKLVPDPPRLKLINNPYFSIHTDMTPPDALAHASELLRGVAETIDEHCRTYAGVPGLHMLSNAAHSAETARALIEHALNRM
;
A
#
# COMPACT_ATOMS: atom_id res chain seq x y z
N MET A 1 -39.77 -35.89 14.46
CA MET A 1 -39.81 -34.53 13.89
C MET A 1 -38.39 -34.01 13.76
N LYS A 2 -37.87 -33.83 12.54
CA LYS A 2 -36.53 -33.24 12.33
C LYS A 2 -36.67 -31.73 12.43
N LYS A 3 -36.27 -31.15 13.56
CA LYS A 3 -36.24 -29.69 13.74
C LYS A 3 -35.30 -29.12 12.66
N LEU A 4 -35.81 -28.22 11.82
CA LEU A 4 -34.98 -27.44 10.90
C LEU A 4 -34.03 -26.62 11.76
N VAL A 5 -32.76 -27.01 11.77
CA VAL A 5 -31.69 -26.23 12.39
C VAL A 5 -31.35 -25.11 11.40
N PRO A 6 -31.34 -23.83 11.82
CA PRO A 6 -30.89 -22.76 10.95
C PRO A 6 -29.45 -23.04 10.53
N ASP A 7 -29.17 -22.95 9.22
CA ASP A 7 -27.80 -23.03 8.75
C ASP A 7 -26.95 -21.98 9.47
N PRO A 8 -25.76 -22.33 9.97
CA PRO A 8 -24.90 -21.37 10.65
C PRO A 8 -24.61 -20.21 9.70
N PRO A 9 -24.55 -18.97 10.23
CA PRO A 9 -24.22 -17.82 9.40
C PRO A 9 -22.91 -18.11 8.70
N ARG A 10 -22.92 -18.03 7.36
CA ARG A 10 -21.71 -18.05 6.55
C ARG A 10 -20.96 -16.77 6.87
N LEU A 11 -20.27 -16.75 8.00
CA LEU A 11 -19.20 -15.82 8.29
C LEU A 11 -18.26 -15.99 7.10
N LYS A 12 -18.29 -15.02 6.18
CA LYS A 12 -17.32 -14.94 5.11
C LYS A 12 -16.00 -14.86 5.83
N LEU A 13 -15.30 -16.00 5.91
CA LEU A 13 -13.97 -16.08 6.43
C LEU A 13 -13.19 -15.11 5.55
N ILE A 14 -12.90 -13.91 6.07
CA ILE A 14 -12.03 -12.95 5.40
C ILE A 14 -10.64 -13.56 5.51
N ASN A 15 -10.40 -14.57 4.68
CA ASN A 15 -9.12 -15.18 4.44
C ASN A 15 -8.47 -14.39 3.32
N ASN A 16 -8.30 -13.08 3.53
CA ASN A 16 -7.60 -12.27 2.55
C ASN A 16 -6.21 -12.01 3.11
N PRO A 17 -5.14 -12.45 2.43
CA PRO A 17 -3.79 -12.16 2.86
C PRO A 17 -3.60 -10.65 2.95
N TYR A 18 -2.82 -10.20 3.93
CA TYR A 18 -2.53 -8.78 4.25
C TYR A 18 -2.02 -7.93 3.07
N PHE A 19 -1.81 -8.52 1.88
CA PHE A 19 -1.35 -7.89 0.64
C PHE A 19 -2.42 -7.82 -0.47
N SER A 20 -3.64 -8.31 -0.24
CA SER A 20 -4.72 -8.22 -1.23
C SER A 20 -5.44 -6.88 -1.11
N ILE A 21 -5.45 -6.08 -2.19
CA ILE A 21 -6.29 -4.89 -2.27
C ILE A 21 -7.75 -5.34 -2.20
N HIS A 22 -8.41 -4.94 -1.12
CA HIS A 22 -9.81 -5.23 -0.86
C HIS A 22 -10.72 -4.42 -1.78
N THR A 23 -11.65 -5.07 -2.48
CA THR A 23 -12.60 -4.38 -3.38
C THR A 23 -13.63 -3.54 -2.61
N ASP A 24 -13.77 -3.77 -1.31
CA ASP A 24 -14.61 -3.05 -0.37
C ASP A 24 -13.88 -1.90 0.37
N MET A 25 -12.62 -1.63 0.01
CA MET A 25 -11.84 -0.55 0.61
C MET A 25 -12.41 0.82 0.26
N THR A 26 -12.55 1.70 1.26
CA THR A 26 -12.98 3.08 1.01
C THR A 26 -11.89 3.85 0.26
N PRO A 27 -12.24 4.88 -0.55
CA PRO A 27 -11.21 5.67 -1.23
C PRO A 27 -10.16 6.28 -0.29
N PRO A 28 -10.50 6.81 0.91
CA PRO A 28 -9.50 7.25 1.89
C PRO A 28 -8.55 6.13 2.34
N ASP A 29 -9.08 4.94 2.64
CA ASP A 29 -8.26 3.81 3.07
C ASP A 29 -7.33 3.32 1.94
N ALA A 30 -7.82 3.33 0.70
CA ALA A 30 -7.02 2.97 -0.47
C ALA A 30 -5.88 3.95 -0.71
N LEU A 31 -6.15 5.25 -0.56
CA LEU A 31 -5.14 6.29 -0.62
C LEU A 31 -4.12 6.15 0.52
N ALA A 32 -4.56 5.91 1.75
CA ALA A 32 -3.67 5.67 2.88
C ALA A 32 -2.75 4.45 2.63
N HIS A 33 -3.31 3.35 2.11
CA HIS A 33 -2.54 2.16 1.77
C HIS A 33 -1.52 2.43 0.65
N ALA A 34 -1.91 3.17 -0.38
CA ALA A 34 -1.01 3.59 -1.45
C ALA A 34 0.14 4.47 -0.93
N SER A 35 -0.14 5.36 0.03
CA SER A 35 0.88 6.20 0.68
C SER A 35 1.94 5.35 1.40
N GLU A 36 1.52 4.33 2.15
CA GLU A 36 2.42 3.42 2.87
C GLU A 36 3.28 2.58 1.90
N LEU A 37 2.70 2.11 0.80
CA LEU A 37 3.44 1.38 -0.24
C LEU A 37 4.51 2.27 -0.90
N LEU A 38 4.17 3.52 -1.22
CA LEU A 38 5.11 4.49 -1.79
C LEU A 38 6.22 4.84 -0.81
N ARG A 39 5.93 4.94 0.49
CA ARG A 39 6.95 5.11 1.54
C ARG A 39 7.94 3.96 1.52
N GLY A 40 7.45 2.71 1.52
CA GLY A 40 8.32 1.53 1.45
C GLY A 40 9.20 1.50 0.20
N VAL A 41 8.68 1.92 -0.96
CA VAL A 41 9.47 2.06 -2.19
C VAL A 41 10.57 3.12 -2.03
N ALA A 42 10.24 4.30 -1.52
CA ALA A 42 11.20 5.39 -1.32
C ALA A 42 12.31 4.98 -0.33
N GLU A 43 11.95 4.40 0.81
CA GLU A 43 12.89 3.89 1.81
C GLU A 43 13.81 2.79 1.25
N THR A 44 13.27 1.86 0.46
CA THR A 44 14.06 0.78 -0.16
C THR A 44 15.06 1.34 -1.17
N ILE A 45 14.65 2.32 -1.98
CA ILE A 45 15.54 2.97 -2.94
C ILE A 45 16.63 3.76 -2.21
N ASP A 46 16.29 4.50 -1.15
CA ASP A 46 17.25 5.26 -0.37
C ASP A 46 18.30 4.34 0.29
N GLU A 47 17.85 3.26 0.93
CA GLU A 47 18.76 2.27 1.53
C GLU A 47 19.65 1.60 0.48
N HIS A 48 19.12 1.28 -0.70
CA HIS A 48 19.91 0.77 -1.81
C HIS A 48 20.97 1.79 -2.27
N CYS A 49 20.58 3.05 -2.48
CA CYS A 49 21.51 4.12 -2.86
C CYS A 49 22.60 4.34 -1.81
N ARG A 50 22.27 4.26 -0.51
CA ARG A 50 23.25 4.33 0.58
C ARG A 50 24.20 3.14 0.60
N THR A 51 23.68 1.93 0.41
CA THR A 51 24.46 0.68 0.39
C THR A 51 25.46 0.63 -0.75
N TYR A 52 25.08 1.12 -1.94
CA TYR A 52 25.88 1.04 -3.16
C TYR A 52 26.52 2.38 -3.55
N ALA A 53 26.66 3.31 -2.61
CA ALA A 53 27.20 4.65 -2.88
C ALA A 53 28.55 4.58 -3.64
N GLY A 54 28.65 5.34 -4.74
CA GLY A 54 29.84 5.36 -5.61
C GLY A 54 29.81 4.39 -6.79
N VAL A 55 28.79 3.52 -6.90
CA VAL A 55 28.60 2.66 -8.08
C VAL A 55 27.98 3.46 -9.25
N PRO A 56 28.52 3.35 -10.48
CA PRO A 56 27.92 3.98 -11.66
C PRO A 56 26.49 3.48 -11.93
N GLY A 57 25.56 4.38 -12.27
CA GLY A 57 24.18 4.02 -12.65
C GLY A 57 23.11 4.28 -11.59
N LEU A 58 23.48 4.62 -10.35
CA LEU A 58 22.53 4.93 -9.27
C LEU A 58 21.62 6.14 -9.54
N HIS A 59 22.02 7.06 -10.42
CA HIS A 59 21.20 8.22 -10.78
C HIS A 59 19.83 7.83 -11.36
N MET A 60 19.70 6.63 -11.95
CA MET A 60 18.43 6.14 -12.49
C MET A 60 17.39 5.90 -11.41
N LEU A 61 17.81 5.60 -10.17
CA LEU A 61 16.91 5.37 -9.04
C LEU A 61 16.45 6.67 -8.37
N SER A 62 17.18 7.77 -8.55
CA SER A 62 16.84 9.08 -7.98
C SER A 62 15.48 9.58 -8.49
N ASN A 63 15.20 9.42 -9.79
CA ASN A 63 13.90 9.79 -10.36
C ASN A 63 12.75 8.97 -9.78
N ALA A 64 12.97 7.67 -9.53
CA ALA A 64 11.97 6.79 -8.94
C ALA A 64 11.68 7.17 -7.47
N ALA A 65 12.73 7.43 -6.68
CA ALA A 65 12.58 7.91 -5.31
C ALA A 65 11.82 9.24 -5.24
N HIS A 66 12.20 10.21 -6.09
CA HIS A 66 11.54 11.51 -6.14
C HIS A 66 10.06 11.39 -6.55
N SER A 67 9.75 10.53 -7.53
CA SER A 67 8.38 10.29 -7.97
C SER A 67 7.55 9.63 -6.87
N ALA A 68 8.12 8.69 -6.12
CA ALA A 68 7.45 8.04 -5.00
C ALA A 68 7.10 9.03 -3.89
N GLU A 69 8.05 9.89 -3.49
CA GLU A 69 7.82 10.91 -2.46
C GLU A 69 6.79 11.94 -2.91
N THR A 70 6.86 12.39 -4.17
CA THR A 70 5.91 13.34 -4.72
C THR A 70 4.49 12.77 -4.76
N ALA A 71 4.33 11.51 -5.19
CA ALA A 71 3.04 10.84 -5.18
C ALA A 71 2.48 10.72 -3.76
N ARG A 72 3.33 10.42 -2.78
CA ARG A 72 2.96 10.36 -1.36
C ARG A 72 2.44 11.70 -0.85
N ALA A 73 3.16 12.79 -1.14
CA ALA A 73 2.74 14.15 -0.77
C ALA A 73 1.40 14.55 -1.42
N LEU A 74 1.16 14.16 -2.68
CA LEU A 74 -0.12 14.40 -3.36
C LEU A 74 -1.27 13.61 -2.73
N ILE A 75 -1.01 12.37 -2.30
CA ILE A 75 -1.99 11.54 -1.60
C ILE A 75 -2.35 12.15 -0.24
N GLU A 76 -1.35 12.54 0.56
CA GLU A 76 -1.58 13.22 1.84
C GLU A 76 -2.38 14.51 1.65
N HIS A 77 -2.05 15.29 0.61
CA HIS A 77 -2.80 16.49 0.27
C HIS A 77 -4.26 16.19 -0.09
N ALA A 78 -4.51 15.13 -0.85
CA ALA A 78 -5.87 14.71 -1.20
C ALA A 78 -6.66 14.25 0.04
N LEU A 79 -6.05 13.43 0.90
CA LEU A 79 -6.66 12.95 2.14
C LEU A 79 -7.04 14.08 3.09
N ASN A 80 -6.19 15.11 3.21
CA ASN A 80 -6.47 16.28 4.03
C ASN A 80 -7.62 17.17 3.51
N ARG A 81 -8.10 16.93 2.28
CA ARG A 81 -9.20 17.68 1.64
C ARG A 81 -10.50 16.90 1.53
N MET A 82 -10.51 15.63 1.94
CA MET A 82 -11.68 14.77 1.98
C MET A 82 -12.35 14.86 3.34
#